data_AF-A0A9P0CNP0-F1
#
_entry.id   AF-A0A9P0CNP0-F1
#
_cell.length_a   1.000
_cell.length_b   1.000
_cell.length_c   1.000
_cell.angle_alpha   90.00
_cell.angle_beta   90.00
_cell.angle_gamma   90.00
#
_symmetry.space_group_name_H-M   'P 1'
#
loop_
_entity.id
_entity.type
_entity.pdbx_description
1 polymer ?
#
loop_
_entity_poly.entity_id
_entity_poly.type
_entity_poly.pdbx_seq_one_letter_code
_entity_poly.pdbx_strand_id
1 'polypeptide(L)'
;MQDELIANTFLTNRLELINPINNLLKVYYYFVLETVENLRLMISVIEFFIKHVAQPRNDYKELLDLSLIFFYGLPEGTASFKCPGAMHHARWMAKAIYSLKIFMFRGQFSLSKREIDSLRQICTFIILIYVKVWFTCSVAIQAPNNDLQLLKKLLSFPEIQLPVLQKALKKLSAHLWYWDEELAALALFDNNVSDEMKRKMCKAINQNEQSNIIREKRYVARELDLMSFSNKDLSEFVSKNSLKVFETFDLPCDFLEVDVSLWPNNES
;
A
#
# COMPACT_ATOMS: atom_id res chain seq x y z
N MET A 1 0.78 25.22 0.03
CA MET A 1 -0.19 26.23 0.50
C MET A 1 -1.33 26.47 -0.49
N GLN A 2 -1.08 26.91 -1.74
CA GLN A 2 -2.15 27.17 -2.71
C GLN A 2 -2.80 25.89 -3.26
N ASP A 3 -2.01 24.85 -3.57
CA ASP A 3 -2.52 23.54 -4.02
C ASP A 3 -3.24 22.75 -2.91
N GLU A 4 -2.83 22.98 -1.67
CA GLU A 4 -3.41 22.37 -0.46
C GLU A 4 -4.75 23.02 -0.11
N LEU A 5 -4.87 24.33 -0.34
CA LEU A 5 -6.13 25.08 -0.24
C LEU A 5 -7.10 24.68 -1.36
N ILE A 6 -6.61 24.45 -2.59
CA ILE A 6 -7.44 23.98 -3.72
C ILE A 6 -7.89 22.53 -3.48
N ALA A 7 -7.00 21.66 -2.99
CA ALA A 7 -7.33 20.30 -2.57
C ALA A 7 -8.42 20.27 -1.48
N ASN A 8 -8.23 21.07 -0.43
CA ASN A 8 -9.20 21.21 0.65
C ASN A 8 -10.51 21.81 0.15
N THR A 9 -10.48 22.84 -0.70
CA THR A 9 -11.72 23.43 -1.25
C THR A 9 -12.43 22.47 -2.21
N PHE A 10 -11.69 21.69 -3.01
CA PHE A 10 -12.24 20.67 -3.91
C PHE A 10 -12.90 19.52 -3.15
N LEU A 11 -12.26 19.06 -2.07
CA LEU A 11 -12.78 18.01 -1.20
C LEU A 11 -13.93 18.52 -0.34
N THR A 12 -13.82 19.69 0.28
CA THR A 12 -14.87 20.30 1.10
C THR A 12 -16.12 20.59 0.27
N ASN A 13 -16.00 21.16 -0.93
CA ASN A 13 -17.16 21.36 -1.81
C ASN A 13 -17.80 20.03 -2.27
N ARG A 14 -17.00 18.97 -2.46
CA ARG A 14 -17.50 17.61 -2.78
C ARG A 14 -18.14 16.93 -1.57
N LEU A 15 -17.59 17.12 -0.37
CA LEU A 15 -18.04 16.53 0.90
C LEU A 15 -19.29 17.23 1.45
N GLU A 16 -19.43 18.55 1.28
CA GLU A 16 -20.61 19.32 1.67
C GLU A 16 -21.84 19.02 0.81
N LEU A 17 -21.65 18.64 -0.46
CA LEU A 17 -22.71 18.20 -1.38
C LEU A 17 -23.24 16.79 -1.09
N ILE A 18 -22.67 16.08 -0.11
CA ILE A 18 -22.94 14.68 0.17
C ILE A 18 -23.60 14.57 1.54
N ASN A 19 -24.86 14.13 1.58
CA ASN A 19 -25.53 13.76 2.84
C ASN A 19 -24.76 12.58 3.47
N PRO A 20 -23.96 12.80 4.53
CA PRO A 20 -22.92 11.85 4.94
C PRO A 20 -23.50 10.51 5.38
N ILE A 21 -24.70 10.55 5.98
CA ILE A 21 -25.37 9.41 6.60
C ILE A 21 -25.92 8.42 5.55
N ASN A 22 -26.50 8.93 4.45
CA ASN A 22 -27.09 8.08 3.40
C ASN A 22 -26.05 7.43 2.49
N ASN A 23 -24.90 8.08 2.26
CA ASN A 23 -23.81 7.49 1.49
C ASN A 23 -22.99 6.49 2.32
N LEU A 24 -22.80 6.72 3.62
CA LEU A 24 -22.26 5.70 4.55
C LEU A 24 -23.08 4.40 4.50
N LEU A 25 -24.41 4.48 4.42
CA LEU A 25 -25.29 3.31 4.26
C LEU A 25 -25.14 2.61 2.89
N LYS A 26 -24.80 3.31 1.81
CA LYS A 26 -24.46 2.70 0.51
C LYS A 26 -23.10 2.00 0.53
N VAL A 27 -22.09 2.61 1.18
CA VAL A 27 -20.79 1.96 1.43
C VAL A 27 -21.00 0.68 2.25
N TYR A 28 -21.83 0.77 3.29
CA TYR A 28 -22.24 -0.34 4.15
C TYR A 28 -22.90 -1.48 3.34
N TYR A 29 -23.78 -1.16 2.39
CA TYR A 29 -24.51 -2.14 1.58
C TYR A 29 -23.65 -2.81 0.49
N TYR A 30 -22.68 -2.11 -0.10
CA TYR A 30 -21.80 -2.70 -1.13
C TYR A 30 -20.61 -3.49 -0.56
N PHE A 31 -20.13 -3.12 0.62
CA PHE A 31 -18.89 -3.68 1.17
C PHE A 31 -19.07 -4.72 2.28
N VAL A 32 -20.26 -4.91 2.89
CA VAL A 32 -20.49 -5.83 4.03
C VAL A 32 -19.39 -5.66 5.08
N LEU A 33 -19.38 -4.49 5.71
CA LEU A 33 -18.35 -4.07 6.65
C LEU A 33 -18.95 -3.85 8.04
N GLU A 34 -19.36 -4.92 8.70
CA GLU A 34 -20.12 -4.90 9.96
C GLU A 34 -19.29 -4.61 11.23
N THR A 35 -18.00 -4.24 11.13
CA THR A 35 -17.09 -4.10 12.28
C THR A 35 -16.47 -2.70 12.41
N VAL A 36 -16.14 -2.30 13.64
CA VAL A 36 -15.41 -1.04 13.95
C VAL A 36 -14.06 -0.96 13.23
N GLU A 37 -13.41 -2.11 13.00
CA GLU A 37 -12.17 -2.19 12.23
C GLU A 37 -12.34 -1.71 10.78
N ASN A 38 -13.53 -1.93 10.21
CA ASN A 38 -13.82 -1.49 8.87
C ASN A 38 -14.05 0.02 8.76
N LEU A 39 -14.58 0.66 9.81
CA LEU A 39 -14.66 2.12 9.90
C LEU A 39 -13.25 2.73 10.01
N ARG A 40 -12.34 2.11 10.77
CA ARG A 40 -10.93 2.55 10.81
C ARG A 40 -10.25 2.39 9.46
N LEU A 41 -10.50 1.28 8.77
CA LEU A 41 -10.00 1.05 7.42
C LEU A 41 -10.54 2.12 6.45
N MET A 42 -11.84 2.41 6.53
CA MET A 42 -12.52 3.46 5.77
C MET A 42 -11.86 4.83 5.96
N ILE A 43 -11.68 5.25 7.22
CA ILE A 43 -11.02 6.52 7.57
C ILE A 43 -9.59 6.55 7.02
N SER A 44 -8.82 5.47 7.20
CA SER A 44 -7.43 5.42 6.71
C SER A 44 -7.34 5.55 5.18
N VAL A 45 -8.36 5.05 4.47
CA VAL A 45 -8.47 5.17 3.01
C VAL A 45 -8.83 6.61 2.63
N ILE A 46 -9.71 7.29 3.37
CA ILE A 46 -10.01 8.73 3.18
C ILE A 46 -8.74 9.56 3.32
N GLU A 47 -8.07 9.45 4.47
CA GLU A 47 -6.89 10.23 4.79
C GLU A 47 -5.81 10.05 3.72
N PHE A 48 -5.66 8.81 3.23
CA PHE A 48 -4.78 8.51 2.12
C PHE A 48 -5.16 9.27 0.85
N PHE A 49 -6.44 9.25 0.45
CA PHE A 49 -6.90 9.94 -0.75
C PHE A 49 -6.71 11.46 -0.65
N ILE A 50 -7.01 12.06 0.50
CA ILE A 50 -6.85 13.50 0.74
C ILE A 50 -5.39 13.89 0.52
N LYS A 51 -4.44 13.13 1.10
CA LYS A 51 -3.00 13.39 0.97
C LYS A 51 -2.49 13.27 -0.47
N HIS A 52 -3.17 12.51 -1.32
CA HIS A 52 -2.72 12.20 -2.69
C HIS A 52 -3.62 12.83 -3.77
N VAL A 53 -4.47 13.80 -3.46
CA VAL A 53 -5.40 14.35 -4.47
C VAL A 53 -4.69 15.02 -5.65
N ALA A 54 -3.52 15.64 -5.38
CA ALA A 54 -2.65 16.19 -6.41
C ALA A 54 -1.82 15.05 -7.04
N GLN A 55 -1.96 14.86 -8.35
CA GLN A 55 -1.25 13.81 -9.07
C GLN A 55 -0.52 14.36 -10.28
N PRO A 56 0.75 13.95 -10.52
CA PRO A 56 1.53 14.43 -11.65
C PRO A 56 1.05 13.86 -12.99
N ARG A 57 0.19 12.83 -12.97
CA ARG A 57 -0.32 12.15 -14.16
C ARG A 57 -1.84 12.00 -14.13
N ASN A 58 -2.43 12.08 -15.32
CA ASN A 58 -3.87 11.98 -15.51
C ASN A 58 -4.45 10.60 -15.19
N ASP A 59 -3.73 9.51 -15.50
CA ASP A 59 -4.16 8.14 -15.18
C ASP A 59 -4.10 7.84 -13.69
N TYR A 60 -3.15 8.45 -12.99
CA TYR A 60 -3.02 8.37 -11.53
C TYR A 60 -4.21 9.08 -10.87
N LYS A 61 -4.49 10.31 -11.32
CA LYS A 61 -5.67 11.06 -10.88
C LYS A 61 -6.95 10.28 -11.14
N GLU A 62 -7.09 9.69 -12.32
CA GLU A 62 -8.28 8.92 -12.69
C GLU A 62 -8.46 7.67 -11.83
N LEU A 63 -7.38 6.94 -11.52
CA LEU A 63 -7.47 5.82 -10.58
C LEU A 63 -7.98 6.28 -9.20
N LEU A 64 -7.49 7.40 -8.68
CA LEU A 64 -7.95 7.96 -7.39
C LEU A 64 -9.41 8.42 -7.46
N ASP A 65 -9.78 9.18 -8.49
CA ASP A 65 -11.15 9.68 -8.68
C ASP A 65 -12.13 8.51 -8.75
N LEU A 66 -11.84 7.48 -9.56
CA LEU A 66 -12.68 6.29 -9.66
C LEU A 66 -12.71 5.49 -8.35
N SER A 67 -11.60 5.45 -7.62
CA SER A 67 -11.56 4.78 -6.32
C SER A 67 -12.48 5.47 -5.32
N LEU A 68 -12.47 6.79 -5.29
CA LEU A 68 -13.37 7.60 -4.47
C LEU A 68 -14.83 7.41 -4.89
N ILE A 69 -15.12 7.43 -6.20
CA ILE A 69 -16.49 7.21 -6.71
C ILE A 69 -17.00 5.83 -6.32
N PHE A 70 -16.18 4.80 -6.47
CA PHE A 70 -16.55 3.44 -6.10
C PHE A 70 -16.85 3.34 -4.60
N PHE A 71 -16.06 4.04 -3.80
CA PHE A 71 -16.11 3.93 -2.36
C PHE A 71 -17.21 4.79 -1.72
N TYR A 72 -17.39 6.05 -2.13
CA TYR A 72 -18.38 6.99 -1.56
C TYR A 72 -19.68 7.08 -2.35
N GLY A 73 -19.65 6.70 -3.63
CA GLY A 73 -20.64 7.16 -4.59
C GLY A 73 -20.51 8.66 -4.86
N LEU A 74 -21.10 9.11 -5.96
CA LEU A 74 -21.28 10.53 -6.25
C LEU A 74 -22.75 10.80 -6.57
N PRO A 75 -23.26 12.02 -6.28
CA PRO A 75 -24.55 12.45 -6.79
C PRO A 75 -24.55 12.40 -8.34
N GLU A 76 -25.69 12.05 -8.92
CA GLU A 76 -25.85 11.97 -10.38
C GLU A 76 -25.44 13.29 -11.06
N GLY A 77 -24.76 13.20 -12.20
CA GLY A 77 -24.30 14.36 -12.98
C GLY A 77 -23.06 15.07 -12.45
N THR A 78 -22.53 14.69 -11.28
CA THR A 78 -21.34 15.36 -10.70
C THR A 78 -20.01 14.72 -11.11
N ALA A 79 -20.04 13.57 -11.79
CA ALA A 79 -18.86 12.80 -12.18
C ALA A 79 -18.63 12.87 -13.71
N SER A 80 -17.41 13.20 -14.12
CA SER A 80 -17.00 13.12 -15.53
C SER A 80 -16.09 11.89 -15.71
N PHE A 81 -16.50 10.96 -16.57
CA PHE A 81 -15.74 9.75 -16.88
C PHE A 81 -15.03 9.90 -18.22
N LYS A 82 -13.73 9.62 -18.26
CA LYS A 82 -12.98 9.55 -19.52
C LYS A 82 -13.20 8.21 -20.21
N CYS A 83 -13.05 8.15 -21.52
CA CYS A 83 -12.99 6.87 -22.22
C CYS A 83 -11.78 6.06 -21.70
N PRO A 84 -11.91 4.73 -21.53
CA PRO A 84 -10.77 3.90 -21.16
C PRO A 84 -9.63 4.00 -22.20
N GLY A 85 -8.40 4.21 -21.73
CA GLY A 85 -7.20 4.28 -22.57
C GLY A 85 -6.62 2.89 -22.90
N ALA A 86 -5.54 2.85 -23.69
CA ALA A 86 -4.94 1.58 -24.12
C ALA A 86 -4.53 0.67 -22.94
N MET A 87 -4.95 -0.59 -22.98
CA MET A 87 -4.59 -1.63 -22.01
C MET A 87 -3.46 -2.51 -22.55
N HIS A 88 -2.39 -2.67 -21.76
CA HIS A 88 -1.29 -3.60 -22.05
C HIS A 88 -1.09 -4.56 -20.88
N HIS A 89 -0.59 -5.78 -21.14
CA HIS A 89 -0.42 -6.81 -20.11
C HIS A 89 0.47 -6.37 -18.93
N ALA A 90 1.49 -5.55 -19.20
CA ALA A 90 2.45 -5.04 -18.21
C ALA A 90 1.92 -3.88 -17.34
N ARG A 91 0.81 -3.23 -17.71
CA ARG A 91 0.27 -2.06 -16.99
C ARG A 91 -0.95 -2.43 -16.16
N TRP A 92 -0.71 -2.87 -14.93
CA TRP A 92 -1.77 -3.29 -14.01
C TRP A 92 -2.75 -2.16 -13.66
N MET A 93 -2.28 -0.90 -13.53
CA MET A 93 -3.16 0.27 -13.28
C MET A 93 -4.30 0.39 -14.29
N ALA A 94 -4.01 0.17 -15.59
CA ALA A 94 -5.04 0.23 -16.61
C ALA A 94 -6.14 -0.80 -16.30
N LYS A 95 -5.76 -2.05 -15.99
CA LYS A 95 -6.72 -3.09 -15.59
C LYS A 95 -7.53 -2.68 -14.37
N ALA A 96 -6.91 -2.03 -13.39
CA ALA A 96 -7.61 -1.53 -12.21
C ALA A 96 -8.67 -0.48 -12.58
N ILE A 97 -8.31 0.52 -13.40
CA ILE A 97 -9.23 1.53 -13.93
C ILE A 97 -10.39 0.89 -14.71
N TYR A 98 -10.09 -0.08 -15.57
CA TYR A 98 -11.10 -0.81 -16.33
C TYR A 98 -12.04 -1.60 -15.41
N SER A 99 -11.53 -2.33 -14.42
CA SER A 99 -12.34 -3.09 -13.48
C SER A 99 -13.33 -2.19 -12.72
N LEU A 100 -12.85 -1.04 -12.23
CA LEU A 100 -13.70 -0.06 -11.54
C LEU A 100 -14.81 0.47 -12.47
N LYS A 101 -14.46 0.86 -13.70
CA LYS A 101 -15.45 1.36 -14.68
C LYS A 101 -16.47 0.29 -15.07
N ILE A 102 -16.03 -0.93 -15.39
CA ILE A 102 -16.95 -2.01 -15.77
C ILE A 102 -17.90 -2.28 -14.61
N PHE A 103 -17.42 -2.27 -13.36
CA PHE A 103 -18.30 -2.45 -12.21
C PHE A 103 -19.31 -1.31 -12.04
N MET A 104 -18.89 -0.06 -12.20
CA MET A 104 -19.78 1.12 -12.11
C MET A 104 -20.85 1.10 -13.20
N PHE A 105 -20.47 0.78 -14.43
CA PHE A 105 -21.36 0.74 -15.60
C PHE A 105 -21.92 -0.65 -15.89
N ARG A 106 -21.83 -1.60 -14.94
CA ARG A 106 -22.18 -3.01 -15.16
C ARG A 106 -23.58 -3.25 -15.73
N GLY A 107 -24.53 -2.35 -15.49
CA GLY A 107 -25.88 -2.41 -16.07
C GLY A 107 -25.92 -2.25 -17.60
N GLN A 108 -24.84 -1.77 -18.21
CA GLN A 108 -24.66 -1.67 -19.67
C GLN A 108 -24.05 -2.93 -20.29
N PHE A 109 -23.66 -3.92 -19.47
CA PHE A 109 -22.99 -5.14 -19.91
C PHE A 109 -23.84 -6.37 -19.55
N SER A 110 -23.80 -7.39 -20.40
CA SER A 110 -24.42 -8.69 -20.11
C SER A 110 -23.48 -9.55 -19.26
N LEU A 111 -23.32 -9.20 -17.98
CA LEU A 111 -22.49 -9.93 -17.03
C LEU A 111 -23.32 -10.93 -16.23
N SER A 112 -22.78 -12.14 -16.05
CA SER A 112 -23.32 -13.13 -15.12
C SER A 112 -23.14 -12.67 -13.66
N LYS A 113 -23.96 -13.23 -12.75
CA LYS A 113 -23.81 -12.99 -11.30
C LYS A 113 -22.39 -13.30 -10.81
N ARG A 114 -21.81 -14.39 -11.30
CA ARG A 114 -20.43 -14.80 -10.98
C ARG A 114 -19.39 -13.76 -11.41
N GLU A 115 -19.54 -13.19 -12.60
CA GLU A 115 -18.63 -12.14 -13.09
C GLU A 115 -18.77 -10.87 -12.26
N ILE A 116 -19.99 -10.45 -11.91
CA ILE A 116 -20.25 -9.30 -11.05
C ILE A 116 -19.59 -9.50 -9.67
N ASP A 117 -19.78 -10.68 -9.06
CA ASP A 117 -19.18 -11.00 -7.76
C ASP A 117 -17.64 -11.02 -7.82
N SER A 118 -17.08 -11.52 -8.92
CA SER A 118 -15.62 -11.54 -9.14
C SER A 118 -15.07 -10.12 -9.37
N LEU A 119 -15.76 -9.29 -10.16
CA LEU A 119 -15.40 -7.89 -10.36
C LEU A 119 -15.48 -7.11 -9.05
N ARG A 120 -16.49 -7.37 -8.21
CA ARG A 120 -16.61 -6.76 -6.88
C ARG A 120 -15.36 -7.06 -6.06
N GLN A 121 -14.94 -8.33 -5.97
CA GLN A 121 -13.74 -8.71 -5.22
C GLN A 121 -12.47 -8.02 -5.74
N ILE A 122 -12.31 -7.91 -7.07
CA ILE A 122 -11.18 -7.20 -7.67
C ILE A 122 -11.22 -5.71 -7.32
N CYS A 123 -12.38 -5.06 -7.45
CA CYS A 123 -12.54 -3.65 -7.11
C CYS A 123 -12.24 -3.40 -5.63
N THR A 124 -12.75 -4.26 -4.73
CA THR A 124 -12.45 -4.18 -3.30
C THR A 124 -10.96 -4.31 -3.02
N PHE A 125 -10.27 -5.28 -3.64
CA PHE A 125 -8.82 -5.39 -3.56
C PHE A 125 -8.10 -4.13 -4.06
N ILE A 126 -8.58 -3.54 -5.16
CA ILE A 126 -8.00 -2.31 -5.72
C ILE A 126 -8.04 -1.19 -4.69
N ILE A 127 -9.21 -0.94 -4.11
CA ILE A 127 -9.42 0.16 -3.16
C ILE A 127 -8.64 -0.08 -1.86
N LEU A 128 -8.79 -1.27 -1.27
CA LEU A 128 -8.30 -1.53 0.07
C LEU A 128 -6.79 -1.79 0.12
N ILE A 129 -6.20 -2.28 -0.98
CA ILE A 129 -4.81 -2.70 -1.04
C ILE A 129 -4.03 -1.95 -2.11
N TYR A 130 -4.38 -2.14 -3.38
CA TYR A 130 -3.53 -1.74 -4.51
C TYR A 130 -3.27 -0.24 -4.59
N VAL A 131 -4.31 0.58 -4.41
CA VAL A 131 -4.18 2.04 -4.50
C VAL A 131 -3.10 2.55 -3.55
N LYS A 132 -3.17 2.18 -2.26
CA LYS A 132 -2.18 2.63 -1.28
C LYS A 132 -0.76 2.21 -1.69
N VAL A 133 -0.57 0.94 -2.03
CA VAL A 133 0.74 0.40 -2.42
C VAL A 133 1.30 1.12 -3.65
N TRP A 134 0.47 1.35 -4.67
CA TRP A 134 0.90 1.99 -5.91
C TRP A 134 1.43 3.42 -5.69
N PHE A 135 0.77 4.17 -4.83
CA PHE A 135 1.10 5.58 -4.60
C PHE A 135 2.22 5.78 -3.58
N THR A 136 2.60 4.74 -2.82
CA THR A 136 3.75 4.80 -1.90
C THR A 136 4.98 4.05 -2.40
N CYS A 137 4.91 3.32 -3.52
CA CYS A 137 6.02 2.49 -4.00
C CYS A 137 7.21 3.26 -4.60
N SER A 138 7.07 4.57 -4.87
CA SER A 138 8.15 5.39 -5.45
C SER A 138 9.20 5.83 -4.42
N VAL A 139 8.94 5.62 -3.12
CA VAL A 139 9.83 6.05 -2.04
C VAL A 139 10.65 4.87 -1.55
N ALA A 140 11.90 4.77 -2.02
CA ALA A 140 12.78 3.63 -1.73
C ALA A 140 12.98 3.40 -0.22
N ILE A 141 13.17 4.47 0.57
CA ILE A 141 13.35 4.37 2.03
C ILE A 141 12.14 3.75 2.75
N GLN A 142 10.95 3.89 2.19
CA GLN A 142 9.72 3.32 2.75
C GLN A 142 9.46 1.89 2.26
N ALA A 143 10.17 1.41 1.24
CA ALA A 143 9.88 0.13 0.61
C ALA A 143 9.89 -1.05 1.59
N PRO A 144 10.91 -1.24 2.47
CA PRO A 144 10.93 -2.41 3.35
C PRO A 144 9.77 -2.42 4.36
N ASN A 145 9.44 -1.26 4.93
CA ASN A 145 8.31 -1.12 5.83
C ASN A 145 6.98 -1.33 5.08
N ASN A 146 6.80 -0.69 3.92
CA ASN A 146 5.59 -0.84 3.10
C ASN A 146 5.34 -2.29 2.69
N ASP A 147 6.38 -3.02 2.29
CA ASP A 147 6.27 -4.42 1.89
C ASP A 147 5.91 -5.32 3.06
N LEU A 148 6.52 -5.10 4.24
CA LEU A 148 6.16 -5.82 5.46
C LEU A 148 4.71 -5.57 5.87
N GLN A 149 4.29 -4.31 5.88
CA GLN A 149 2.92 -3.94 6.22
C GLN A 149 1.92 -4.50 5.20
N LEU A 150 2.29 -4.53 3.91
CA LEU A 150 1.46 -5.14 2.87
C LEU A 150 1.29 -6.64 3.10
N LEU A 151 2.36 -7.38 3.39
CA LEU A 151 2.30 -8.80 3.72
C LEU A 151 1.40 -9.05 4.92
N LYS A 152 1.63 -8.34 6.02
CA LYS A 152 0.82 -8.45 7.24
C LYS A 152 -0.65 -8.16 6.98
N LYS A 153 -0.95 -7.11 6.20
CA LYS A 153 -2.32 -6.75 5.83
C LYS A 153 -2.98 -7.83 4.98
N LEU A 154 -2.28 -8.40 4.01
CA LEU A 154 -2.82 -9.50 3.19
C LEU A 154 -3.07 -10.77 4.01
N LEU A 155 -2.27 -11.02 5.05
CA LEU A 155 -2.42 -12.16 5.96
C LEU A 155 -3.53 -11.96 7.01
N SER A 156 -3.84 -10.72 7.39
CA SER A 156 -4.85 -10.39 8.40
C SER A 156 -6.25 -10.13 7.86
N PHE A 157 -6.43 -10.12 6.54
CA PHE A 157 -7.73 -9.83 5.95
C PHE A 157 -8.76 -10.96 6.18
N PRO A 158 -10.06 -10.65 6.38
CA PRO A 158 -11.08 -11.68 6.60
C PRO A 158 -11.18 -12.69 5.46
N GLU A 159 -11.55 -13.93 5.79
CA GLU A 159 -11.74 -15.05 4.84
C GLU A 159 -12.72 -14.74 3.68
N ILE A 160 -13.57 -13.73 3.83
CA ILE A 160 -14.57 -13.31 2.84
C ILE A 160 -13.93 -12.87 1.49
N GLN A 161 -12.63 -12.54 1.45
CA GLN A 161 -11.92 -12.08 0.23
C GLN A 161 -10.81 -13.05 -0.25
N LEU A 162 -10.88 -14.30 0.18
CA LEU A 162 -9.77 -15.27 0.10
C LEU A 162 -9.16 -15.45 -1.30
N PRO A 163 -9.92 -15.59 -2.41
CA PRO A 163 -9.30 -15.98 -3.69
C PRO A 163 -8.36 -14.91 -4.25
N VAL A 164 -8.78 -13.64 -4.25
CA VAL A 164 -7.96 -12.54 -4.79
C VAL A 164 -6.74 -12.31 -3.91
N LEU A 165 -6.91 -12.36 -2.58
CA LEU A 165 -5.83 -12.18 -1.62
C LEU A 165 -4.81 -13.32 -1.70
N GLN A 166 -5.23 -14.58 -1.82
CA GLN A 166 -4.32 -15.71 -2.03
C GLN A 166 -3.50 -15.56 -3.32
N LYS A 167 -4.13 -15.11 -4.42
CA LYS A 167 -3.40 -14.83 -5.66
C LYS A 167 -2.42 -13.67 -5.49
N ALA A 168 -2.80 -12.62 -4.77
CA ALA A 168 -1.95 -11.48 -4.46
C ALA A 168 -0.75 -11.90 -3.58
N LEU A 169 -0.98 -12.64 -2.49
CA LEU A 169 0.05 -13.20 -1.62
C LEU A 169 1.02 -14.09 -2.39
N LYS A 170 0.51 -15.01 -3.22
CA LYS A 170 1.34 -15.88 -4.06
C LYS A 170 2.20 -15.10 -5.06
N LYS A 171 1.70 -13.96 -5.56
CA LYS A 171 2.50 -13.10 -6.43
C LYS A 171 3.51 -12.28 -5.65
N LEU A 172 3.11 -11.68 -4.54
CA LEU A 172 4.01 -10.92 -3.68
C LEU A 172 5.15 -11.79 -3.18
N SER A 173 4.88 -13.02 -2.75
CA SER A 173 5.90 -13.98 -2.30
C SER A 173 6.94 -14.31 -3.36
N ALA A 174 6.54 -14.37 -4.64
CA ALA A 174 7.45 -14.54 -5.77
C ALA A 174 8.23 -13.25 -6.12
N HIS A 175 7.80 -12.10 -5.60
CA HIS A 175 8.44 -10.80 -5.80
C HIS A 175 9.35 -10.38 -4.63
N LEU A 176 9.39 -11.11 -3.50
CA LEU A 176 10.28 -10.82 -2.36
C LEU A 176 11.77 -11.05 -2.65
N TRP A 177 12.15 -11.36 -3.90
CA TRP A 177 13.53 -11.62 -4.28
C TRP A 177 14.46 -10.41 -4.12
N TYR A 178 13.93 -9.18 -4.15
CA TYR A 178 14.70 -7.96 -3.91
C TYR A 178 14.80 -7.60 -2.42
N TRP A 179 14.06 -8.29 -1.53
CA TRP A 179 14.08 -7.96 -0.12
C TRP A 179 15.29 -8.63 0.54
N ASP A 180 16.43 -7.99 0.41
CA ASP A 180 17.69 -8.34 1.06
C ASP A 180 18.00 -7.43 2.25
N GLU A 181 19.09 -7.75 2.95
CA GLU A 181 19.52 -7.04 4.17
C GLU A 181 20.05 -5.63 3.89
N GLU A 182 20.62 -5.38 2.71
CA GLU A 182 21.12 -4.07 2.29
C GLU A 182 19.95 -3.11 2.04
N LEU A 183 18.94 -3.56 1.31
CA LEU A 183 17.73 -2.76 1.05
C LEU A 183 16.85 -2.62 2.30
N ALA A 184 16.80 -3.62 3.17
CA ALA A 184 16.07 -3.51 4.44
C ALA A 184 16.63 -2.40 5.35
N ALA A 185 17.94 -2.12 5.26
CA ALA A 185 18.60 -1.03 5.98
C ALA A 185 18.02 0.35 5.67
N LEU A 186 17.47 0.55 4.46
CA LEU A 186 16.88 1.83 4.05
C LEU A 186 15.72 2.26 4.96
N ALA A 187 15.05 1.31 5.62
CA ALA A 187 13.98 1.61 6.57
C ALA A 187 14.45 2.34 7.84
N LEU A 188 15.77 2.40 8.10
CA LEU A 188 16.33 3.26 9.15
C LEU A 188 16.01 4.75 8.90
N PHE A 189 15.86 5.13 7.62
CA PHE A 189 15.54 6.49 7.19
C PHE A 189 14.04 6.74 6.98
N ASP A 190 13.19 5.72 7.17
CA ASP A 190 11.74 5.88 7.06
C ASP A 190 11.18 6.59 8.31
N ASN A 191 10.50 7.71 8.12
CA ASN A 191 9.82 8.44 9.20
C ASN A 191 8.59 7.71 9.74
N ASN A 192 8.07 6.71 9.03
CA ASN A 192 6.98 5.86 9.49
C ASN A 192 7.46 4.67 10.35
N VAL A 193 8.77 4.48 10.49
CA VAL A 193 9.37 3.49 11.38
C VAL A 193 9.68 4.17 12.70
N SER A 194 9.18 3.62 13.81
CA SER A 194 9.39 4.19 15.13
C SER A 194 10.86 4.12 15.57
N ASP A 195 11.28 5.05 16.41
CA ASP A 195 12.65 5.04 16.98
C ASP A 195 12.93 3.76 17.77
N GLU A 196 11.92 3.17 18.40
CA GLU A 196 12.04 1.86 19.05
C GLU A 196 12.40 0.75 18.05
N MET A 197 11.72 0.72 16.90
CA MET A 197 12.02 -0.25 15.85
C MET A 197 13.40 0.02 15.24
N LYS A 198 13.77 1.28 15.01
CA LYS A 198 15.11 1.65 14.52
C LYS A 198 16.20 1.21 15.49
N ARG A 199 16.02 1.41 16.80
CA ARG A 199 16.93 0.89 17.84
C ARG A 199 17.05 -0.64 17.78
N LYS A 200 15.93 -1.35 17.57
CA LYS A 200 15.93 -2.81 17.42
C LYS A 200 16.70 -3.25 16.18
N MET A 201 16.53 -2.56 15.05
CA MET A 201 17.29 -2.79 13.82
C MET A 201 18.79 -2.55 14.03
N CYS A 202 19.20 -1.44 14.66
CA CYS A 202 20.62 -1.15 14.94
C CYS A 202 21.26 -2.23 15.82
N LYS A 203 20.55 -2.70 16.85
CA LYS A 203 21.01 -3.84 17.67
C LYS A 203 21.19 -5.10 16.83
N ALA A 204 20.23 -5.43 15.95
CA ALA A 204 20.32 -6.59 15.07
C ALA A 204 21.49 -6.50 14.08
N ILE A 205 21.77 -5.31 13.53
CA ILE A 205 22.92 -5.06 12.66
C ILE A 205 24.24 -5.36 13.39
N ASN A 206 24.36 -4.92 14.66
CA ASN A 206 25.59 -5.09 15.43
C ASN A 206 25.78 -6.51 16.00
N GLN A 207 24.69 -7.20 16.34
CA GLN A 207 24.73 -8.50 17.04
C GLN A 207 24.70 -9.70 16.10
N ASN A 208 24.04 -9.60 14.93
CA ASN A 208 23.93 -10.73 14.02
C ASN A 208 25.22 -10.84 13.20
N GLU A 209 26.17 -11.63 13.70
CA GLU A 209 27.31 -12.08 12.90
C GLU A 209 26.82 -12.71 11.60
N GLN A 210 27.59 -12.49 10.53
CA GLN A 210 27.35 -13.04 9.18
C GLN A 210 26.60 -14.36 9.28
N SER A 211 25.32 -14.37 8.90
CA SER A 211 24.72 -15.64 8.58
C SER A 211 25.48 -16.15 7.36
N ASN A 212 26.46 -17.03 7.58
CA ASN A 212 27.16 -17.81 6.54
C ASN A 212 26.20 -18.74 5.79
N ILE A 213 24.91 -18.69 6.12
CA ILE A 213 23.86 -19.07 5.20
C ILE A 213 24.04 -18.11 4.02
N ILE A 214 24.60 -18.65 2.94
CA ILE A 214 24.27 -18.24 1.58
C ILE A 214 22.73 -18.25 1.56
N ARG A 215 22.10 -17.16 2.01
CA ARG A 215 20.71 -16.90 1.74
C ARG A 215 20.74 -16.90 0.23
N GLU A 216 20.13 -17.91 -0.38
CA GLU A 216 19.97 -17.95 -1.83
C GLU A 216 19.67 -16.52 -2.24
N LYS A 217 20.33 -16.00 -3.30
CA LYS A 217 20.24 -14.60 -3.75
C LYS A 217 18.79 -14.10 -4.01
N ARG A 218 17.78 -14.91 -3.67
CA ARG A 218 16.35 -14.70 -3.73
C ARG A 218 15.72 -15.36 -2.50
N TYR A 219 15.00 -14.59 -1.69
CA TYR A 219 14.12 -15.15 -0.68
C TYR A 219 12.99 -15.93 -1.38
N VAL A 220 13.08 -17.26 -1.41
CA VAL A 220 11.97 -18.11 -1.87
C VAL A 220 11.07 -18.35 -0.67
N ALA A 221 10.13 -17.45 -0.43
CA ALA A 221 9.07 -17.67 0.55
C ALA A 221 8.28 -18.93 0.15
N ARG A 222 8.51 -20.05 0.83
CA ARG A 222 7.60 -21.21 0.69
C ARG A 222 6.27 -20.79 1.29
N GLU A 223 5.17 -21.35 0.77
CA GLU A 223 3.80 -21.01 1.21
C GLU A 223 3.61 -21.17 2.74
N LEU A 224 4.40 -22.06 3.36
CA LEU A 224 4.49 -22.32 4.80
C LEU A 224 5.23 -21.22 5.59
N ASP A 225 6.12 -20.44 4.97
CA ASP A 225 6.86 -19.35 5.62
C ASP A 225 6.04 -18.06 5.69
N LEU A 226 4.99 -17.92 4.87
CA LEU A 226 4.19 -16.68 4.78
C LEU A 226 3.47 -16.37 6.09
N MET A 227 2.96 -17.38 6.79
CA MET A 227 2.29 -17.18 8.09
C MET A 227 3.25 -16.66 9.17
N SER A 228 4.56 -16.92 9.04
CA SER A 228 5.55 -16.39 9.98
C SER A 228 5.67 -14.87 9.88
N PHE A 229 5.43 -14.26 8.71
CA PHE A 229 5.55 -12.82 8.49
C PHE A 229 4.58 -11.98 9.33
N SER A 230 3.45 -12.56 9.75
CA SER A 230 2.51 -11.88 10.66
C SER A 230 3.19 -11.43 11.95
N ASN A 231 4.15 -12.22 12.44
CA ASN A 231 4.86 -11.97 13.70
C ASN A 231 6.22 -11.30 13.50
N LYS A 232 6.69 -11.18 12.25
CA LYS A 232 8.01 -10.63 11.99
C LYS A 232 8.05 -9.11 12.08
N ASP A 233 9.20 -8.56 12.42
CA ASP A 233 9.47 -7.12 12.27
C ASP A 233 10.74 -6.82 11.47
N LEU A 234 10.99 -5.53 11.21
CA LEU A 234 12.08 -5.08 10.36
C LEU A 234 13.47 -5.52 10.88
N SER A 235 13.62 -5.75 12.19
CA SER A 235 14.91 -6.16 12.77
C SER A 235 15.34 -7.57 12.34
N GLU A 236 14.40 -8.42 11.92
CA GLU A 236 14.70 -9.77 11.42
C GLU A 236 15.22 -9.80 9.98
N PHE A 237 15.12 -8.66 9.28
CA PHE A 237 15.55 -8.51 7.90
C PHE A 237 16.87 -7.76 7.77
N VAL A 238 17.55 -7.43 8.88
CA VAL A 238 18.85 -6.74 8.89
C VAL A 238 19.91 -7.57 9.62
N SER A 239 21.15 -7.42 9.20
CA SER A 239 22.34 -8.01 9.84
C SER A 239 23.58 -7.12 9.62
N LYS A 240 24.78 -7.58 9.97
CA LYS A 240 26.03 -6.91 9.56
C LYS A 240 26.14 -6.67 8.05
N ASN A 241 25.52 -7.48 7.18
CA ASN A 241 25.54 -7.22 5.72
C ASN A 241 24.83 -5.92 5.34
N SER A 242 23.91 -5.43 6.18
CA SER A 242 23.22 -4.15 5.96
C SER A 242 24.21 -2.99 5.80
N LEU A 243 25.42 -3.12 6.38
CA LEU A 243 26.47 -2.10 6.26
C LEU A 243 27.00 -1.93 4.84
N LYS A 244 26.90 -2.96 3.99
CA LYS A 244 27.39 -2.91 2.60
C LYS A 244 26.73 -1.84 1.76
N VAL A 245 25.48 -1.47 2.05
CA VAL A 245 24.81 -0.37 1.33
C VAL A 245 25.58 0.94 1.57
N PHE A 246 26.03 1.20 2.80
CA PHE A 246 26.81 2.39 3.13
C PHE A 246 28.20 2.33 2.52
N GLU A 247 28.88 1.17 2.61
CA GLU A 247 30.19 0.95 1.98
C GLU A 247 30.14 1.15 0.45
N THR A 248 29.10 0.64 -0.21
CA THR A 248 28.94 0.71 -1.68
C THR A 248 28.73 2.14 -2.16
N PHE A 249 28.06 2.96 -1.36
CA PHE A 249 27.77 4.37 -1.67
C PHE A 249 28.77 5.35 -1.04
N ASP A 250 29.82 4.86 -0.37
CA ASP A 250 30.81 5.68 0.35
C ASP A 250 30.15 6.62 1.38
N LEU A 251 29.19 6.07 2.15
CA LEU A 251 28.45 6.79 3.17
C LEU A 251 28.95 6.44 4.58
N PRO A 252 28.98 7.41 5.52
CA PRO A 252 29.32 7.12 6.91
C PRO A 252 28.26 6.24 7.58
N CYS A 253 28.71 5.30 8.41
CA CYS A 253 27.83 4.43 9.20
C CYS A 253 27.96 4.62 10.73
N ASP A 254 28.83 5.52 11.18
CA ASP A 254 29.10 5.78 12.61
C ASP A 254 27.86 6.27 13.36
N PHE A 255 26.89 6.86 12.66
CA PHE A 255 25.61 7.25 13.23
C PHE A 255 24.83 6.07 13.86
N LEU A 256 25.10 4.83 13.43
CA LEU A 256 24.50 3.62 14.00
C LEU A 256 24.96 3.33 15.44
N GLU A 257 26.07 3.93 15.88
CA GLU A 257 26.57 3.85 17.26
C GLU A 257 25.91 4.88 18.18
N VAL A 258 25.30 5.91 17.60
CA VAL A 258 24.60 6.98 18.31
C VAL A 258 23.13 6.61 18.49
N ASP A 259 22.52 7.01 19.61
CA ASP A 259 21.08 6.80 19.81
C ASP A 259 20.26 7.50 18.72
N VAL A 260 19.23 6.79 18.23
CA VAL A 260 18.35 7.23 17.14
C VAL A 260 17.75 8.63 17.39
N SER A 261 17.49 8.99 18.65
CA SER A 261 16.94 10.31 18.99
C SER A 261 17.85 11.48 18.64
N LEU A 262 19.15 11.23 18.46
CA LEU A 262 20.15 12.26 18.16
C LEU A 262 20.44 12.39 16.67
N TRP A 263 20.00 11.45 15.83
CA TRP A 263 20.29 11.43 14.40
C TRP A 263 19.87 12.71 13.65
N PRO A 264 18.69 13.33 13.90
CA PRO A 264 18.29 14.53 13.15
C PRO A 264 19.22 15.74 13.35
N ASN A 265 19.99 15.75 14.45
CA ASN A 265 20.91 16.83 14.80
C ASN A 265 22.37 16.46 14.53
N ASN A 266 22.62 15.30 13.93
CA ASN A 266 23.96 14.83 13.66
C ASN A 266 24.38 15.30 12.26
N GLU A 267 25.35 16.22 12.19
CA GLU A 267 25.87 16.79 10.94
C GLU A 267 26.97 15.92 10.29
N SER A 268 27.18 14.69 10.78
CA SER A 268 28.19 13.77 10.25
C SER A 268 27.81 13.12 8.92
#